data_AF-B1M5J0-F1
#
_entry.id   AF-B1M5J0-F1
#
_cell.length_a   1.000
_cell.length_b   1.000
_cell.length_c   1.000
_cell.angle_alpha   90.00
_cell.angle_beta   90.00
_cell.angle_gamma   90.00
#
_symmetry.space_group_name_H-M   'P 1'
#
loop_
_entity.id
_entity.type
_entity.pdbx_description
1 polymer ?
#
loop_
_entity_poly.entity_id
_entity_poly.type
_entity_poly.pdbx_seq_one_letter_code
_entity_poly.pdbx_strand_id
1 'polypeptide(L)'
;MMRHAIWRAAALFGLGLSAVPLSSLAIAASATSARAQAAEAQGPALPYASTPDLRAATVVRAVRDQRAANPIAADETARELARHDYDSVFRGFLDGTPLRPDDAGDVLTAFIALQWMVANDATIEPSPSALRAIRSRFVAPMAERPPLSQPAARAAFAEQVKLRAVLHHAGWQAAKRLGVLPRFLAGLSKEFIPVATLRTLALTDDGLVPKDRAGRAAPKPPSAAESPAAPAARSGRAAPAPAAPEPPRHAANWDSVEGVYFRSTTGFGVGGLMTIDFEPLIFLRDGTYYEIDDTALEDVDLAAERGARPERFGRWTAKGAGFVLTDGRGRASDYALGDGSFFRAFPAASGERVARAYRRLSGGGNTALGGDVAIAVESRYDFHADGSYGRGGSVGATNSGASTGVGTAIGRRRAPEGGHYALDRHTLTLITADGRTRRLFFAYGSQKNPPEIDREMIFVGDAVFSPSD
;
A
#
# COMPACT_ATOMS: atom_id res chain seq x y z
N MET A 1 24.17 20.43 -0.64
CA MET A 1 24.79 21.44 0.23
C MET A 1 23.69 22.22 0.93
N MET A 2 23.78 22.31 2.26
CA MET A 2 23.05 23.16 3.21
C MET A 2 21.53 22.95 3.35
N ARG A 3 20.97 22.50 4.50
CA ARG A 3 21.07 22.89 5.93
C ARG A 3 20.07 23.99 6.33
N HIS A 4 19.28 23.62 7.36
CA HIS A 4 18.68 24.43 8.43
C HIS A 4 17.53 25.39 8.12
N ALA A 5 16.39 25.14 8.77
CA ALA A 5 15.74 26.14 9.64
C ALA A 5 14.76 25.46 10.62
N ILE A 6 15.15 25.40 11.89
CA ILE A 6 14.25 25.31 13.05
C ILE A 6 14.62 26.52 13.94
N TRP A 7 13.62 27.29 14.38
CA TRP A 7 13.43 27.92 15.73
C TRP A 7 12.89 29.37 15.74
N ARG A 8 11.90 29.57 16.64
CA ARG A 8 11.32 30.80 17.29
C ARG A 8 10.29 31.60 16.48
N ALA A 9 9.19 32.09 17.06
CA ALA A 9 9.02 32.75 18.36
C ALA A 9 7.58 32.69 18.89
N ALA A 10 7.45 32.94 20.19
CA ALA A 10 6.23 33.09 20.94
C ALA A 10 5.79 34.58 21.06
N ALA A 11 4.50 34.73 21.41
CA ALA A 11 3.88 35.80 22.20
C ALA A 11 3.29 37.07 21.53
N LEU A 12 2.05 37.36 21.97
CA LEU A 12 1.36 38.64 22.21
C LEU A 12 0.81 39.46 21.03
N PHE A 13 -0.52 39.71 21.07
CA PHE A 13 -1.25 41.00 21.09
C PHE A 13 -2.75 40.66 20.95
N GLY A 14 -3.72 41.19 21.70
CA GLY A 14 -3.84 42.51 22.31
C GLY A 14 -4.80 43.35 21.46
N LEU A 15 -6.08 43.41 21.87
CA LEU A 15 -7.17 44.18 21.26
C LEU A 15 -6.93 45.69 21.23
N GLY A 16 -7.48 46.37 20.22
CA GLY A 16 -7.66 47.83 20.20
C GLY A 16 -8.44 48.33 18.97
N LEU A 17 -9.68 48.78 19.20
CA LEU A 17 -10.50 49.56 18.25
C LEU A 17 -9.99 51.01 18.12
N SER A 18 -10.15 51.64 16.95
CA SER A 18 -11.12 52.76 16.73
C SER A 18 -10.86 53.60 15.46
N ALA A 19 -11.97 53.84 14.74
CA ALA A 19 -12.45 55.05 14.04
C ALA A 19 -11.71 55.70 12.84
N VAL A 20 -12.55 56.01 11.83
CA VAL A 20 -12.36 56.74 10.56
C VAL A 20 -12.56 58.26 10.79
N PRO A 21 -12.11 59.18 9.89
CA PRO A 21 -13.07 59.71 8.92
C PRO A 21 -12.56 60.02 7.48
N LEU A 22 -13.57 60.16 6.63
CA LEU A 22 -13.72 60.41 5.18
C LEU A 22 -13.07 61.65 4.55
N SER A 23 -12.81 61.53 3.23
CA SER A 23 -13.07 62.47 2.08
C SER A 23 -11.89 62.41 1.08
N SER A 24 -11.95 62.24 -0.25
CA SER A 24 -12.99 62.44 -1.26
C SER A 24 -12.58 61.82 -2.62
N LEU A 25 -13.59 61.45 -3.43
CA LEU A 25 -13.72 61.49 -4.91
C LEU A 25 -12.82 60.67 -5.86
N ALA A 26 -13.48 59.64 -6.42
CA ALA A 26 -13.62 59.30 -7.86
C ALA A 26 -12.40 58.93 -8.73
N ILE A 27 -12.26 57.62 -9.00
CA ILE A 27 -12.26 57.03 -10.35
C ILE A 27 -12.99 55.68 -10.25
N ALA A 28 -14.14 55.56 -10.91
CA ALA A 28 -14.85 54.30 -11.11
C ALA A 28 -14.59 53.77 -12.53
N ALA A 29 -14.61 52.44 -12.67
CA ALA A 29 -14.40 51.62 -13.87
C ALA A 29 -12.93 51.49 -14.30
N SER A 30 -12.19 50.44 -13.96
CA SER A 30 -12.37 49.11 -14.59
C SER A 30 -11.75 47.92 -13.79
N ALA A 31 -11.41 48.10 -12.51
CA ALA A 31 -10.78 47.03 -11.71
C ALA A 31 -11.75 45.95 -11.20
N THR A 32 -13.07 46.21 -11.21
CA THR A 32 -14.09 45.26 -10.74
C THR A 32 -14.23 44.05 -11.67
N SER A 33 -13.88 44.16 -12.95
CA SER A 33 -14.05 43.08 -13.91
C SER A 33 -13.02 41.96 -13.74
N ALA A 34 -11.74 42.28 -13.44
CA ALA A 34 -10.70 41.27 -13.27
C ALA A 34 -10.82 40.47 -11.96
N ARG A 35 -11.26 41.11 -10.87
CA ARG A 35 -11.47 40.42 -9.58
C ARG A 35 -12.75 39.58 -9.58
N ALA A 36 -13.80 40.04 -10.28
CA ALA A 36 -14.99 39.25 -10.52
C ALA A 36 -14.71 38.05 -11.45
N GLN A 37 -13.95 38.26 -12.55
CA GLN A 37 -13.54 37.17 -13.45
C GLN A 37 -12.57 36.17 -12.79
N ALA A 38 -11.67 36.64 -11.91
CA ALA A 38 -10.79 35.76 -11.12
C ALA A 38 -11.56 34.96 -10.06
N ALA A 39 -12.65 35.50 -9.52
CA ALA A 39 -13.56 34.80 -8.61
C ALA A 39 -14.49 33.82 -9.36
N GLU A 40 -14.96 34.18 -10.56
CA GLU A 40 -15.78 33.31 -11.42
C GLU A 40 -15.01 32.06 -11.89
N ALA A 41 -13.70 32.20 -12.13
CA ALA A 41 -12.87 31.09 -12.58
C ALA A 41 -12.65 29.99 -11.53
N GLN A 42 -12.89 30.26 -10.23
CA GLN A 42 -12.62 29.32 -9.13
C GLN A 42 -13.83 28.43 -8.78
N GLY A 43 -14.96 28.59 -9.45
CA GLY A 43 -16.20 27.86 -9.13
C GLY A 43 -16.82 28.32 -7.80
N PRO A 44 -18.02 27.81 -7.45
CA PRO A 44 -18.71 28.23 -6.23
C PRO A 44 -17.92 27.81 -4.98
N ALA A 45 -17.86 28.70 -3.99
CA ALA A 45 -17.33 28.35 -2.67
C ALA A 45 -18.29 27.36 -1.98
N LEU A 46 -17.73 26.31 -1.39
CA LEU A 46 -18.45 25.25 -0.70
C LEU A 46 -18.01 25.16 0.77
N PRO A 47 -18.16 26.24 1.56
CA PRO A 47 -17.70 26.26 2.94
C PRO A 47 -18.48 25.23 3.77
N TYR A 48 -17.82 24.70 4.79
CA TYR A 48 -18.42 23.87 5.83
C TYR A 48 -17.64 24.04 7.15
N ALA A 49 -18.29 23.75 8.27
CA ALA A 49 -17.65 23.78 9.58
C ALA A 49 -17.18 22.38 9.99
N SER A 50 -15.88 22.22 10.22
CA SER A 50 -15.31 21.01 10.81
C SER A 50 -15.29 21.13 12.34
N THR A 51 -16.12 20.36 13.02
CA THR A 51 -16.16 20.32 14.50
C THR A 51 -15.45 19.06 15.03
N PRO A 52 -14.86 19.08 16.23
CA PRO A 52 -14.29 17.89 16.85
C PRO A 52 -15.25 16.70 16.88
N ASP A 53 -16.53 16.95 17.20
CA ASP A 53 -17.56 15.90 17.25
C ASP A 53 -17.82 15.26 15.87
N LEU A 54 -17.85 16.09 14.80
CA LEU A 54 -18.01 15.58 13.45
C LEU A 54 -16.81 14.72 13.03
N ARG A 55 -15.59 15.13 13.40
CA ARG A 55 -14.38 14.36 13.12
C ARG A 55 -14.36 13.04 13.89
N ALA A 56 -14.69 13.06 15.18
CA ALA A 56 -14.80 11.86 15.99
C ALA A 56 -15.87 10.91 15.44
N ALA A 57 -17.05 11.41 15.06
CA ALA A 57 -18.10 10.62 14.44
C ALA A 57 -17.68 10.02 13.09
N THR A 58 -16.89 10.75 12.31
CA THR A 58 -16.32 10.27 11.03
C THR A 58 -15.37 9.09 11.25
N VAL A 59 -14.46 9.21 12.23
CA VAL A 59 -13.54 8.12 12.60
C VAL A 59 -14.30 6.91 13.13
N VAL A 60 -15.26 7.10 14.05
CA VAL A 60 -16.07 6.01 14.59
C VAL A 60 -16.83 5.27 13.49
N ARG A 61 -17.40 6.00 12.53
CA ARG A 61 -18.08 5.40 11.37
C ARG A 61 -17.11 4.59 10.53
N ALA A 62 -15.97 5.17 10.14
CA ALA A 62 -14.96 4.48 9.36
C ALA A 62 -14.44 3.21 10.05
N VAL A 63 -14.10 3.28 11.33
CA VAL A 63 -13.66 2.13 12.14
C VAL A 63 -14.73 1.07 12.25
N ARG A 64 -16.00 1.45 12.46
CA ARG A 64 -17.11 0.50 12.52
C ARG A 64 -17.32 -0.22 11.19
N ASP A 65 -17.33 0.53 10.10
CA ASP A 65 -17.52 -0.01 8.76
C ASP A 65 -16.33 -0.92 8.40
N GLN A 66 -15.11 -0.56 8.81
CA GLN A 66 -13.92 -1.42 8.72
C GLN A 66 -14.01 -2.67 9.59
N ARG A 67 -14.53 -2.57 10.82
CA ARG A 67 -14.65 -3.69 11.78
C ARG A 67 -15.55 -4.81 11.23
N ALA A 68 -16.56 -4.46 10.45
CA ALA A 68 -17.43 -5.43 9.78
C ALA A 68 -16.68 -6.29 8.75
N ALA A 69 -15.62 -5.75 8.14
CA ALA A 69 -14.78 -6.47 7.19
C ALA A 69 -13.55 -7.12 7.85
N ASN A 70 -12.94 -6.45 8.83
CA ASN A 70 -11.81 -6.97 9.59
C ASN A 70 -11.68 -6.29 10.97
N PRO A 71 -11.91 -7.03 12.08
CA PRO A 71 -11.90 -6.45 13.41
C PRO A 71 -10.50 -6.06 13.91
N ILE A 72 -9.46 -6.83 13.59
CA ILE A 72 -8.08 -6.59 14.06
C ILE A 72 -7.54 -5.27 13.51
N ALA A 73 -7.70 -5.06 12.21
CA ALA A 73 -7.22 -3.85 11.57
C ALA A 73 -8.09 -2.63 11.90
N ALA A 74 -9.38 -2.80 12.18
CA ALA A 74 -10.21 -1.73 12.71
C ALA A 74 -9.72 -1.26 14.09
N ASP A 75 -9.27 -2.18 14.95
CA ASP A 75 -8.66 -1.83 16.24
C ASP A 75 -7.34 -1.08 16.06
N GLU A 76 -6.49 -1.48 15.09
CA GLU A 76 -5.24 -0.77 14.79
C GLU A 76 -5.49 0.61 14.19
N THR A 77 -6.38 0.72 13.20
CA THR A 77 -6.79 2.02 12.64
C THR A 77 -7.39 2.93 13.71
N ALA A 78 -8.18 2.40 14.65
CA ALA A 78 -8.68 3.17 15.78
C ALA A 78 -7.54 3.64 16.70
N ARG A 79 -6.55 2.79 17.00
CA ARG A 79 -5.38 3.18 17.80
C ARG A 79 -4.57 4.29 17.13
N GLU A 80 -4.29 4.16 15.83
CA GLU A 80 -3.51 5.14 15.09
C GLU A 80 -4.25 6.48 14.92
N LEU A 81 -5.54 6.45 14.61
CA LEU A 81 -6.38 7.66 14.53
C LEU A 81 -6.65 8.31 15.89
N ALA A 82 -6.49 7.58 17.00
CA ALA A 82 -6.52 8.16 18.34
C ALA A 82 -5.21 8.91 18.68
N ARG A 83 -4.09 8.51 18.07
CA ARG A 83 -2.77 9.17 18.26
C ARG A 83 -2.57 10.35 17.33
N HIS A 84 -3.20 10.33 16.15
CA HIS A 84 -2.97 11.30 15.09
C HIS A 84 -4.26 11.99 14.66
N ASP A 85 -4.30 13.31 14.76
CA ASP A 85 -5.40 14.11 14.21
C ASP A 85 -5.31 14.16 12.68
N TYR A 86 -6.17 13.39 12.00
CA TYR A 86 -6.18 13.33 10.54
C TYR A 86 -6.45 14.70 9.90
N ASP A 87 -7.17 15.61 10.57
CA ASP A 87 -7.45 16.95 10.03
C ASP A 87 -6.19 17.81 10.04
N SER A 88 -5.34 17.69 11.07
CA SER A 88 -4.01 18.29 11.08
C SER A 88 -3.11 17.72 9.97
N VAL A 89 -3.12 16.40 9.77
CA VAL A 89 -2.34 15.76 8.68
C VAL A 89 -2.82 16.24 7.31
N PHE A 90 -4.14 16.31 7.12
CA PHE A 90 -4.72 16.76 5.86
C PHE A 90 -4.40 18.24 5.57
N ARG A 91 -4.41 19.12 6.58
CA ARG A 91 -3.97 20.52 6.42
C ARG A 91 -2.53 20.59 5.90
N GLY A 92 -1.64 19.72 6.40
CA GLY A 92 -0.27 19.60 5.90
C GLY A 92 -0.18 19.23 4.41
N PHE A 93 -1.18 18.56 3.83
CA PHE A 93 -1.23 18.32 2.38
C PHE A 93 -1.57 19.57 1.57
N LEU A 94 -2.20 20.57 2.20
CA LEU A 94 -2.61 21.81 1.55
C LEU A 94 -1.60 22.95 1.75
N ASP A 95 -0.61 22.77 2.63
CA ASP A 95 0.45 23.77 2.85
C ASP A 95 1.12 24.14 1.53
N GLY A 96 1.25 25.44 1.26
CA GLY A 96 1.80 25.93 -0.02
C GLY A 96 0.82 25.97 -1.19
N THR A 97 -0.38 25.41 -1.04
CA THR A 97 -1.44 25.42 -2.07
C THR A 97 -2.46 26.54 -1.81
N PRO A 98 -3.26 26.95 -2.83
CA PRO A 98 -4.37 27.89 -2.62
C PRO A 98 -5.64 27.24 -2.05
N LEU A 99 -5.62 25.93 -1.77
CA LEU A 99 -6.80 25.17 -1.35
C LEU A 99 -7.09 25.36 0.13
N ARG A 100 -8.37 25.44 0.49
CA ARG A 100 -8.80 25.66 1.87
C ARG A 100 -9.34 24.38 2.51
N PRO A 101 -8.92 24.03 3.74
CA PRO A 101 -9.37 22.79 4.39
C PRO A 101 -10.84 22.83 4.84
N ASP A 102 -11.45 24.01 4.90
CA ASP A 102 -12.85 24.27 5.28
C ASP A 102 -13.78 24.51 4.07
N ASP A 103 -13.30 24.27 2.85
CA ASP A 103 -14.10 24.26 1.63
C ASP A 103 -14.18 22.84 1.06
N ALA A 104 -15.39 22.28 0.97
CA ALA A 104 -15.58 20.89 0.55
C ALA A 104 -15.14 20.65 -0.91
N GLY A 105 -15.20 21.69 -1.74
CA GLY A 105 -14.69 21.60 -3.10
C GLY A 105 -13.17 21.57 -3.17
N ASP A 106 -12.49 22.27 -2.24
CA ASP A 106 -11.03 22.31 -2.18
C ASP A 106 -10.50 21.00 -1.62
N VAL A 107 -11.17 20.47 -0.59
CA VAL A 107 -10.93 19.11 -0.05
C VAL A 107 -11.04 18.06 -1.16
N LEU A 108 -12.09 18.13 -1.97
CA LEU A 108 -12.29 17.18 -3.07
C LEU A 108 -11.25 17.36 -4.19
N THR A 109 -10.89 18.61 -4.51
CA THR A 109 -9.83 18.93 -5.48
C THR A 109 -8.50 18.32 -5.06
N ALA A 110 -8.11 18.49 -3.79
CA ALA A 110 -6.90 17.91 -3.23
C ALA A 110 -6.92 16.38 -3.30
N PHE A 111 -8.05 15.75 -2.99
CA PHE A 111 -8.19 14.30 -3.07
C PHE A 111 -8.04 13.78 -4.50
N ILE A 112 -8.62 14.46 -5.51
CA ILE A 112 -8.46 14.08 -6.92
C ILE A 112 -7.00 14.18 -7.36
N ALA A 113 -6.31 15.27 -7.00
CA ALA A 113 -4.89 15.43 -7.29
C ALA A 113 -4.04 14.32 -6.65
N LEU A 114 -4.31 14.01 -5.37
CA LEU A 114 -3.66 12.91 -4.65
C LEU A 114 -3.89 11.56 -5.33
N GLN A 115 -5.13 11.27 -5.77
CA GLN A 115 -5.42 10.03 -6.50
C GLN A 115 -4.60 9.91 -7.79
N TRP A 116 -4.45 11.01 -8.54
CA TRP A 116 -3.60 11.03 -9.73
C TRP A 116 -2.13 10.78 -9.39
N MET A 117 -1.62 11.43 -8.33
CA MET A 117 -0.25 11.25 -7.85
C MET A 117 0.01 9.79 -7.47
N VAL A 118 -0.88 9.18 -6.69
CA VAL A 118 -0.81 7.78 -6.29
C VAL A 118 -0.83 6.87 -7.54
N ALA A 119 -1.77 7.07 -8.45
CA ALA A 119 -1.94 6.23 -9.64
C ALA A 119 -0.73 6.23 -10.60
N ASN A 120 0.01 7.35 -10.64
CA ASN A 120 1.19 7.56 -11.49
C ASN A 120 2.51 7.51 -10.71
N ASP A 121 2.47 7.17 -9.41
CA ASP A 121 3.61 7.27 -8.48
C ASP A 121 4.36 8.63 -8.53
N ALA A 122 3.64 9.71 -8.79
CA ALA A 122 4.20 11.03 -8.98
C ALA A 122 4.34 11.77 -7.64
N THR A 123 5.53 12.30 -7.36
CA THR A 123 5.80 13.16 -6.19
C THR A 123 5.80 14.65 -6.54
N ILE A 124 5.36 15.00 -7.74
CA ILE A 124 5.32 16.39 -8.22
C ILE A 124 4.17 17.10 -7.50
N GLU A 125 4.48 18.26 -6.92
CA GLU A 125 3.49 19.11 -6.30
C GLU A 125 2.61 19.79 -7.38
N PRO A 126 1.27 19.68 -7.30
CA PRO A 126 0.39 20.34 -8.25
C PRO A 126 0.52 21.87 -8.19
N SER A 127 0.65 22.52 -9.35
CA SER A 127 0.67 23.98 -9.41
C SER A 127 -0.69 24.59 -8.98
N PRO A 128 -0.72 25.84 -8.49
CA PRO A 128 -1.98 26.54 -8.19
C PRO A 128 -2.95 26.61 -9.39
N SER A 129 -2.41 26.74 -10.60
CA SER A 129 -3.18 26.67 -11.87
C SER A 129 -3.79 25.29 -12.07
N ALA A 130 -3.01 24.22 -11.92
CA ALA A 130 -3.48 22.85 -12.05
C ALA A 130 -4.64 22.55 -11.09
N LEU A 131 -4.51 22.96 -9.82
CA LEU A 131 -5.53 22.75 -8.80
C LEU A 131 -6.82 23.52 -9.11
N ARG A 132 -6.72 24.77 -9.55
CA ARG A 132 -7.90 25.54 -10.01
C ARG A 132 -8.58 24.84 -11.18
N ALA A 133 -7.81 24.38 -12.17
CA ALA A 133 -8.37 23.70 -13.33
C ALA A 133 -9.04 22.36 -12.97
N ILE A 134 -8.48 21.60 -12.00
CA ILE A 134 -9.14 20.40 -11.45
C ILE A 134 -10.46 20.79 -10.79
N ARG A 135 -10.47 21.82 -9.93
CA ARG A 135 -11.69 22.30 -9.26
C ARG A 135 -12.77 22.66 -10.27
N SER A 136 -12.45 23.47 -11.28
CA SER A 136 -13.43 23.93 -12.26
C SER A 136 -13.98 22.80 -13.14
N ARG A 137 -13.16 21.78 -13.48
CA ARG A 137 -13.59 20.68 -14.35
C ARG A 137 -14.30 19.54 -13.64
N PHE A 138 -13.84 19.16 -12.45
CA PHE A 138 -14.33 17.97 -11.76
C PHE A 138 -15.27 18.31 -10.60
N VAL A 139 -15.02 19.41 -9.89
CA VAL A 139 -15.75 19.73 -8.65
C VAL A 139 -16.92 20.67 -8.89
N ALA A 140 -16.72 21.73 -9.68
CA ALA A 140 -17.78 22.72 -9.94
C ALA A 140 -19.07 22.10 -10.52
N PRO A 141 -19.04 21.12 -11.45
CA PRO A 141 -20.25 20.46 -11.93
C PRO A 141 -21.01 19.65 -10.86
N MET A 142 -20.35 19.32 -9.74
CA MET A 142 -20.94 18.59 -8.63
C MET A 142 -21.50 19.50 -7.53
N ALA A 143 -21.17 20.80 -7.55
CA ALA A 143 -21.51 21.74 -6.46
C ALA A 143 -23.02 21.83 -6.18
N GLU A 144 -23.83 21.75 -7.24
CA GLU A 144 -25.30 21.83 -7.15
C GLU A 144 -25.97 20.48 -6.82
N ARG A 145 -25.19 19.40 -6.65
CA ARG A 145 -25.71 18.05 -6.41
C ARG A 145 -25.40 17.60 -4.97
N PRO A 146 -26.32 16.86 -4.31
CA PRO A 146 -26.00 16.21 -3.04
C PRO A 146 -24.80 15.25 -3.22
N PRO A 147 -23.94 15.08 -2.19
CA PRO A 147 -24.02 15.73 -0.87
C PRO A 147 -23.51 17.17 -0.84
N LEU A 148 -22.85 17.67 -1.90
CA LEU A 148 -22.20 18.98 -1.91
C LEU A 148 -23.18 20.16 -1.85
N SER A 149 -24.39 20.05 -2.41
CA SER A 149 -25.38 21.14 -2.35
C SER A 149 -26.05 21.29 -0.98
N GLN A 150 -25.98 20.29 -0.11
CA GLN A 150 -26.67 20.28 1.18
C GLN A 150 -25.70 20.60 2.32
N PRO A 151 -25.84 21.72 3.07
CA PRO A 151 -24.85 22.14 4.06
C PRO A 151 -24.47 21.06 5.11
N ALA A 152 -25.47 20.36 5.66
CA ALA A 152 -25.23 19.31 6.66
C ALA A 152 -24.53 18.08 6.07
N ALA A 153 -24.94 17.62 4.88
CA ALA A 153 -24.33 16.48 4.21
C ALA A 153 -22.93 16.82 3.68
N ARG A 154 -22.71 18.06 3.25
CA ARG A 154 -21.43 18.58 2.76
C ARG A 154 -20.34 18.47 3.82
N ALA A 155 -20.63 18.85 5.07
CA ALA A 155 -19.66 18.79 6.15
C ALA A 155 -19.21 17.34 6.42
N ALA A 156 -20.17 16.41 6.57
CA ALA A 156 -19.88 15.00 6.77
C ALA A 156 -19.12 14.39 5.58
N PHE A 157 -19.50 14.73 4.35
CA PHE A 157 -18.82 14.30 3.14
C PHE A 157 -17.37 14.80 3.11
N ALA A 158 -17.13 16.08 3.37
CA ALA A 158 -15.80 16.65 3.34
C ALA A 158 -14.88 16.01 4.38
N GLU A 159 -15.37 15.76 5.61
CA GLU A 159 -14.59 15.06 6.64
C GLU A 159 -14.27 13.61 6.25
N GLN A 160 -15.22 12.90 5.62
CA GLN A 160 -14.96 11.56 5.08
C GLN A 160 -13.87 11.58 3.99
N VAL A 161 -13.92 12.56 3.08
CA VAL A 161 -12.92 12.71 2.00
C VAL A 161 -11.54 13.04 2.58
N LYS A 162 -11.45 13.92 3.60
CA LYS A 162 -10.20 14.20 4.31
C LYS A 162 -9.58 12.95 4.91
N LEU A 163 -10.36 12.20 5.70
CA LEU A 163 -9.89 10.97 6.34
C LEU A 163 -9.40 9.98 5.28
N ARG A 164 -10.17 9.81 4.20
CA ARG A 164 -9.79 8.91 3.10
C ARG A 164 -8.51 9.36 2.40
N ALA A 165 -8.31 10.66 2.20
CA ALA A 165 -7.08 11.21 1.62
C ALA A 165 -5.85 10.88 2.48
N VAL A 166 -5.96 11.07 3.80
CA VAL A 166 -4.89 10.74 4.76
C VAL A 166 -4.55 9.26 4.72
N LEU A 167 -5.56 8.39 4.78
CA LEU A 167 -5.35 6.93 4.73
C LEU A 167 -4.77 6.48 3.39
N HIS A 168 -5.21 7.06 2.26
CA HIS A 168 -4.65 6.76 0.94
C HIS A 168 -3.19 7.19 0.80
N HIS A 169 -2.86 8.40 1.26
CA HIS A 169 -1.48 8.88 1.24
C HIS A 169 -0.58 8.02 2.13
N ALA A 170 -1.03 7.71 3.36
CA ALA A 170 -0.29 6.83 4.27
C ALA A 170 -0.05 5.45 3.66
N GLY A 171 -1.08 4.86 3.02
CA GLY A 171 -0.96 3.57 2.35
C GLY A 171 -0.05 3.58 1.14
N TRP A 172 -0.09 4.64 0.34
CA TRP A 172 0.85 4.83 -0.77
C TRP A 172 2.30 4.93 -0.28
N GLN A 173 2.57 5.75 0.76
CA GLN A 173 3.91 5.89 1.32
C GLN A 173 4.43 4.57 1.93
N ALA A 174 3.58 3.82 2.63
CA ALA A 174 3.93 2.51 3.15
C ALA A 174 4.22 1.51 2.02
N ALA A 175 3.38 1.45 0.99
CA ALA A 175 3.58 0.58 -0.16
C ALA A 175 4.88 0.88 -0.93
N LYS A 176 5.28 2.16 -1.03
CA LYS A 176 6.59 2.55 -1.58
C LYS A 176 7.74 2.06 -0.71
N ARG A 177 7.66 2.25 0.61
CA ARG A 177 8.72 1.81 1.54
C ARG A 177 8.93 0.31 1.54
N LEU A 178 7.86 -0.46 1.34
CA LEU A 178 7.86 -1.92 1.38
C LEU A 178 8.02 -2.58 0.00
N GLY A 179 8.19 -1.80 -1.08
CA GLY A 179 8.34 -2.37 -2.43
C GLY A 179 7.07 -3.03 -3.01
N VAL A 180 5.91 -2.87 -2.37
CA VAL A 180 4.64 -3.50 -2.77
C VAL A 180 3.72 -2.57 -3.57
N LEU A 181 4.25 -1.48 -4.10
CA LEU A 181 3.46 -0.46 -4.82
C LEU A 181 2.57 -1.03 -5.94
N PRO A 182 3.04 -1.93 -6.85
CA PRO A 182 2.17 -2.50 -7.88
C PRO A 182 0.93 -3.20 -7.31
N ARG A 183 1.10 -3.90 -6.18
CA ARG A 183 0.02 -4.61 -5.48
C ARG A 183 -0.96 -3.64 -4.84
N PHE A 184 -0.45 -2.59 -4.20
CA PHE A 184 -1.27 -1.51 -3.64
C PHE A 184 -2.12 -0.83 -4.72
N LEU A 185 -1.51 -0.47 -5.86
CA LEU A 185 -2.22 0.18 -6.98
C LEU A 185 -3.29 -0.72 -7.61
N ALA A 186 -3.05 -2.03 -7.65
CA ALA A 186 -4.06 -3.01 -8.09
C ALA A 186 -5.26 -3.11 -7.15
N GLY A 187 -5.09 -2.72 -5.88
CA GLY A 187 -6.15 -2.71 -4.86
C GLY A 187 -6.95 -1.41 -4.79
N LEU A 188 -6.53 -0.33 -5.46
CA LEU A 188 -7.23 0.96 -5.39
C LEU A 188 -8.61 0.91 -6.06
N SER A 189 -9.54 1.64 -5.44
CA SER A 189 -10.96 1.69 -5.83
C SER A 189 -11.23 2.26 -7.22
N LYS A 190 -12.35 1.88 -7.83
CA LYS A 190 -12.88 2.54 -9.04
C LYS A 190 -13.84 3.71 -8.74
N GLU A 191 -14.07 4.05 -7.48
CA GLU A 191 -15.22 4.88 -7.04
C GLU A 191 -15.13 6.36 -7.39
N PHE A 192 -13.94 6.87 -7.70
CA PHE A 192 -13.77 8.27 -8.10
C PHE A 192 -13.35 8.36 -9.56
N ILE A 193 -12.08 8.10 -9.82
CA ILE A 193 -11.53 8.05 -11.17
C ILE A 193 -10.73 6.74 -11.23
N PRO A 194 -11.07 5.80 -12.13
CA PRO A 194 -10.34 4.55 -12.22
C PRO A 194 -8.84 4.78 -12.40
N VAL A 195 -7.99 4.00 -11.73
CA VAL A 195 -6.52 4.10 -11.83
C VAL A 195 -6.06 4.03 -13.28
N ALA A 196 -6.67 3.17 -14.10
CA ALA A 196 -6.37 3.09 -15.53
C ALA A 196 -6.61 4.43 -16.25
N THR A 197 -7.71 5.13 -15.93
CA THR A 197 -8.02 6.46 -16.46
C THR A 197 -7.06 7.51 -15.94
N LEU A 198 -6.72 7.51 -14.64
CA LEU A 198 -5.75 8.45 -14.08
C LEU A 198 -4.36 8.29 -14.71
N ARG A 199 -3.98 7.08 -15.10
CA ARG A 199 -2.74 6.78 -15.81
C ARG A 199 -2.73 7.26 -17.26
N THR A 200 -3.87 7.53 -17.88
CA THR A 200 -3.95 8.15 -19.21
C THR A 200 -3.91 9.67 -19.18
N LEU A 201 -3.95 10.28 -17.99
CA LEU A 201 -3.95 11.72 -17.79
C LEU A 201 -2.56 12.22 -17.34
N ALA A 202 -2.19 13.41 -17.80
CA ALA A 202 -1.08 14.19 -17.29
C ALA A 202 -1.62 15.33 -16.41
N LEU A 203 -0.92 15.63 -15.32
CA LEU A 203 -1.15 16.82 -14.52
C LEU A 203 -0.37 17.98 -15.14
N THR A 204 -1.08 19.03 -15.56
CA THR A 204 -0.56 20.24 -16.21
C THR A 204 -1.19 21.47 -15.58
N ASP A 205 -0.79 22.69 -15.98
CA ASP A 205 -1.47 23.92 -15.56
C ASP A 205 -2.95 23.98 -15.97
N ASP A 206 -3.32 23.25 -17.02
CA ASP A 206 -4.71 23.03 -17.43
C ASP A 206 -5.41 21.93 -16.61
N GLY A 207 -4.82 21.49 -15.50
CA GLY A 207 -5.31 20.41 -14.65
C GLY A 207 -4.99 19.03 -15.22
N LEU A 208 -5.89 18.06 -15.00
CA LEU A 208 -5.78 16.72 -15.56
C LEU A 208 -6.23 16.72 -17.02
N VAL A 209 -5.29 16.47 -17.93
CA VAL A 209 -5.52 16.42 -19.39
C VAL A 209 -5.03 15.09 -19.98
N PRO A 210 -5.62 14.59 -21.07
CA PRO A 210 -5.10 13.42 -21.78
C PRO A 210 -3.61 13.57 -22.15
N LYS A 211 -2.80 12.51 -21.96
CA LYS A 211 -1.35 12.53 -22.20
C LYS A 211 -0.96 12.84 -23.66
N ASP A 212 -1.79 12.42 -24.61
CA ASP A 212 -1.65 12.73 -26.05
C ASP A 212 -1.84 14.23 -26.35
N ARG A 213 -2.68 14.92 -25.57
CA ARG A 213 -2.88 16.37 -25.65
C ARG A 213 -1.74 17.14 -24.98
N ALA A 214 -1.22 16.64 -23.86
CA ALA A 214 -0.08 17.24 -23.16
C ALA A 214 1.19 17.29 -24.02
N GLY A 215 1.38 16.30 -24.91
CA GLY A 215 2.53 16.23 -25.82
C GLY A 215 2.52 17.22 -26.99
N ARG A 216 1.42 17.94 -27.27
CA ARG A 216 1.34 18.92 -28.38
C ARG A 216 1.91 20.31 -28.05
N ALA A 217 2.32 20.57 -26.81
CA ALA A 217 2.86 21.86 -26.37
C ALA A 217 4.41 21.92 -26.34
N ALA A 218 5.12 20.90 -26.83
CA ALA A 218 6.58 20.88 -26.89
C ALA A 218 7.08 20.74 -28.35
N PRO A 219 8.17 21.42 -28.76
CA PRO A 219 8.73 21.30 -30.09
C PRO A 219 9.31 19.90 -30.32
N LYS A 220 8.99 19.33 -31.48
CA LYS A 220 9.26 17.95 -31.90
C LYS A 220 10.72 17.78 -32.40
N PRO A 221 11.46 16.74 -31.95
CA PRO A 221 12.59 16.18 -32.70
C PRO A 221 12.13 15.03 -33.62
N PRO A 222 12.93 14.68 -34.65
CA PRO A 222 12.44 14.02 -35.86
C PRO A 222 12.14 12.53 -35.70
N SER A 223 11.24 12.09 -36.59
CA SER A 223 10.82 10.71 -36.82
C SER A 223 11.87 9.94 -37.63
N ALA A 224 12.21 8.73 -37.20
CA ALA A 224 12.09 7.48 -37.98
C ALA A 224 13.00 6.38 -37.41
N ALA A 225 12.44 5.20 -37.12
CA ALA A 225 12.94 3.93 -37.65
C ALA A 225 11.95 2.79 -37.34
N GLU A 226 11.57 2.14 -38.44
CA GLU A 226 10.82 0.90 -38.69
C GLU A 226 10.62 -0.13 -37.57
N SER A 227 9.38 -0.64 -37.51
CA SER A 227 9.02 -1.93 -36.94
C SER A 227 9.51 -3.09 -37.81
N PRO A 228 10.14 -4.13 -37.23
CA PRO A 228 10.15 -5.45 -37.81
C PRO A 228 8.94 -6.28 -37.36
N ALA A 229 8.45 -7.08 -38.30
CA ALA A 229 7.27 -7.92 -38.23
C ALA A 229 7.26 -8.99 -37.11
N ALA A 230 6.05 -9.38 -36.74
CA ALA A 230 5.75 -10.49 -35.84
C ALA A 230 6.25 -11.84 -36.40
N PRO A 231 6.86 -12.71 -35.58
CA PRO A 231 7.07 -14.10 -35.97
C PRO A 231 5.81 -14.93 -35.69
N ALA A 232 5.45 -15.72 -36.71
CA ALA A 232 4.38 -16.70 -36.72
C ALA A 232 4.53 -17.76 -35.62
N ALA A 233 3.37 -18.27 -35.18
CA ALA A 233 3.21 -19.36 -34.25
C ALA A 233 4.01 -20.60 -34.68
N ARG A 234 4.88 -21.10 -33.79
CA ARG A 234 5.51 -22.42 -33.94
C ARG A 234 4.68 -23.46 -33.18
N SER A 235 4.26 -24.45 -33.94
CA SER A 235 3.65 -25.72 -33.55
C SER A 235 4.42 -26.46 -32.46
N GLY A 236 3.66 -27.19 -31.64
CA GLY A 236 4.09 -27.84 -30.40
C GLY A 236 5.32 -28.73 -30.52
N ARG A 237 6.27 -28.48 -29.62
CA ARG A 237 7.35 -29.40 -29.28
C ARG A 237 6.93 -30.15 -28.02
N ALA A 238 6.88 -31.48 -28.10
CA ALA A 238 6.63 -32.36 -26.96
C ALA A 238 7.61 -32.02 -25.82
N ALA A 239 7.08 -31.94 -24.59
CA ALA A 239 7.85 -31.63 -23.40
C ALA A 239 8.91 -32.72 -23.17
N PRO A 240 10.17 -32.35 -22.87
CA PRO A 240 11.19 -33.32 -22.47
C PRO A 240 10.80 -33.99 -21.15
N ALA A 241 11.24 -35.23 -20.98
CA ALA A 241 11.00 -36.05 -19.80
C ALA A 241 11.44 -35.33 -18.49
N PRO A 242 10.82 -35.65 -17.34
CA PRO A 242 11.13 -35.01 -16.07
C PRO A 242 12.61 -35.16 -15.70
N ALA A 243 13.29 -34.05 -15.47
CA ALA A 243 14.62 -34.04 -14.88
C ALA A 243 14.54 -34.40 -13.39
N ALA A 244 15.52 -35.14 -12.88
CA ALA A 244 15.68 -35.41 -11.46
C ALA A 244 15.72 -34.09 -10.64
N PRO A 245 15.32 -34.11 -9.36
CA PRO A 245 15.36 -32.91 -8.51
C PRO A 245 16.77 -32.32 -8.50
N GLU A 246 16.88 -31.03 -8.85
CA GLU A 246 18.17 -30.36 -8.86
C GLU A 246 18.74 -30.29 -7.43
N PRO A 247 20.01 -30.67 -7.22
CA PRO A 247 20.65 -30.58 -5.92
C PRO A 247 20.81 -29.11 -5.50
N PRO A 248 20.89 -28.82 -4.17
CA PRO A 248 21.18 -27.48 -3.68
C PRO A 248 22.51 -26.98 -4.23
N ARG A 249 22.54 -25.73 -4.71
CA ARG A 249 23.76 -25.14 -5.32
C ARG A 249 24.71 -24.54 -4.28
N HIS A 250 24.16 -24.08 -3.17
CA HIS A 250 24.84 -23.34 -2.09
C HIS A 250 24.48 -23.89 -0.71
N ALA A 251 24.47 -25.23 -0.55
CA ALA A 251 24.12 -25.90 0.72
C ALA A 251 24.92 -25.40 1.93
N ALA A 252 26.18 -24.99 1.71
CA ALA A 252 27.08 -24.46 2.73
C ALA A 252 26.62 -23.12 3.33
N ASN A 253 25.63 -22.43 2.74
CA ASN A 253 25.08 -21.19 3.31
C ASN A 253 24.60 -21.39 4.75
N TRP A 254 24.02 -22.56 5.07
CA TRP A 254 23.55 -22.87 6.42
C TRP A 254 24.65 -22.91 7.48
N ASP A 255 25.90 -23.20 7.10
CA ASP A 255 27.03 -23.22 8.04
C ASP A 255 27.36 -21.81 8.56
N SER A 256 26.95 -20.78 7.80
CA SER A 256 27.10 -19.37 8.17
C SER A 256 25.90 -18.80 8.94
N VAL A 257 24.82 -19.57 9.13
CA VAL A 257 23.61 -19.08 9.81
C VAL A 257 23.76 -19.18 11.32
N GLU A 258 23.42 -18.08 11.99
CA GLU A 258 23.27 -17.97 13.45
C GLU A 258 21.83 -18.28 13.86
N GLY A 259 20.86 -17.73 13.13
CA GLY A 259 19.44 -17.93 13.41
C GLY A 259 18.54 -17.38 12.33
N VAL A 260 17.26 -17.74 12.41
CA VAL A 260 16.22 -17.26 11.50
C VAL A 260 15.13 -16.61 12.34
N TYR A 261 14.70 -15.43 11.90
CA TYR A 261 13.75 -14.59 12.62
C TYR A 261 12.71 -14.02 11.67
N PHE A 262 11.58 -13.59 12.23
CA PHE A 262 10.58 -12.81 11.52
C PHE A 262 10.48 -11.43 12.13
N ARG A 263 10.40 -10.43 11.26
CA ARG A 263 10.05 -9.05 11.61
C ARG A 263 8.67 -8.74 11.05
N SER A 264 7.77 -8.22 11.88
CA SER A 264 6.49 -7.72 11.42
C SER A 264 6.68 -6.48 10.57
N THR A 265 6.00 -6.42 9.43
CA THR A 265 5.86 -5.22 8.63
C THR A 265 4.40 -4.95 8.34
N THR A 266 4.07 -3.70 8.06
CA THR A 266 2.68 -3.28 7.88
C THR A 266 2.33 -3.26 6.39
N GLY A 267 1.66 -4.31 5.90
CA GLY A 267 1.19 -4.41 4.53
C GLY A 267 -0.25 -3.94 4.34
N PHE A 268 -0.79 -4.19 3.14
CA PHE A 268 -2.21 -4.00 2.83
C PHE A 268 -2.85 -5.26 2.24
N GLY A 269 -3.96 -5.69 2.83
CA GLY A 269 -4.73 -6.87 2.47
C GLY A 269 -6.06 -6.56 1.77
N VAL A 270 -6.94 -7.58 1.73
CA VAL A 270 -8.27 -7.53 1.10
C VAL A 270 -9.04 -6.30 1.57
N GLY A 271 -9.62 -5.55 0.63
CA GLY A 271 -10.39 -4.36 0.97
C GLY A 271 -9.56 -3.12 1.33
N GLY A 272 -8.24 -3.12 1.14
CA GLY A 272 -7.37 -1.96 1.43
C GLY A 272 -7.01 -1.85 2.90
N LEU A 273 -7.14 -2.98 3.58
CA LEU A 273 -6.95 -3.12 5.01
C LEU A 273 -5.46 -3.11 5.36
N MET A 274 -5.02 -2.40 6.40
CA MET A 274 -3.67 -2.62 6.94
C MET A 274 -3.56 -4.04 7.50
N THR A 275 -2.61 -4.82 7.01
CA THR A 275 -2.29 -6.16 7.49
C THR A 275 -0.93 -6.18 8.15
N ILE A 276 -0.75 -7.04 9.14
CA ILE A 276 0.58 -7.37 9.61
C ILE A 276 1.09 -8.49 8.69
N ASP A 277 2.08 -8.16 7.87
CA ASP A 277 2.89 -9.14 7.15
C ASP A 277 4.18 -9.38 7.95
N PHE A 278 4.93 -10.41 7.57
CA PHE A 278 6.12 -10.82 8.31
C PHE A 278 7.22 -11.16 7.31
N GLU A 279 8.37 -10.52 7.50
CA GLU A 279 9.55 -10.68 6.65
C GLU A 279 10.54 -11.64 7.31
N PRO A 280 10.94 -12.74 6.63
CA PRO A 280 11.98 -13.63 7.13
C PRO A 280 13.36 -12.99 7.02
N LEU A 281 14.10 -13.06 8.13
CA LEU A 281 15.47 -12.58 8.25
C LEU A 281 16.40 -13.75 8.59
N ILE A 282 17.43 -13.94 7.77
CA ILE A 282 18.53 -14.87 8.02
C ILE A 282 19.64 -14.10 8.73
N PHE A 283 19.90 -14.41 9.99
CA PHE A 283 21.04 -13.84 10.72
C PHE A 283 22.26 -14.71 10.46
N LEU A 284 23.31 -14.09 9.95
CA LEU A 284 24.58 -14.73 9.67
C LEU A 284 25.56 -14.50 10.82
N ARG A 285 26.45 -15.47 11.06
CA ARG A 285 27.46 -15.47 12.12
C ARG A 285 28.48 -14.34 12.00
N ASP A 286 28.61 -13.74 10.82
CA ASP A 286 29.48 -12.58 10.59
C ASP A 286 28.86 -11.25 11.08
N GLY A 287 27.68 -11.30 11.70
CA GLY A 287 26.95 -10.13 12.20
C GLY A 287 26.13 -9.41 11.12
N THR A 288 26.02 -9.97 9.91
CA THR A 288 25.10 -9.48 8.88
C THR A 288 23.77 -10.21 8.93
N TYR A 289 22.69 -9.55 8.54
CA TYR A 289 21.42 -10.22 8.28
C TYR A 289 21.07 -10.09 6.79
N TYR A 290 20.30 -11.06 6.28
CA TYR A 290 19.77 -11.08 4.93
C TYR A 290 18.25 -11.24 4.98
N GLU A 291 17.53 -10.33 4.33
CA GLU A 291 16.09 -10.44 4.12
C GLU A 291 15.87 -11.43 2.97
N ILE A 292 15.30 -12.61 3.22
CA ILE A 292 15.10 -13.67 2.21
C ILE A 292 13.70 -13.58 1.57
N ASP A 293 13.56 -13.92 0.28
CA ASP A 293 12.27 -13.94 -0.44
C ASP A 293 11.67 -15.36 -0.41
N ASP A 294 11.22 -15.85 -1.57
CA ASP A 294 10.55 -17.12 -1.73
C ASP A 294 11.52 -18.30 -1.84
N THR A 295 12.73 -18.05 -2.32
CA THR A 295 13.71 -19.07 -2.70
C THR A 295 14.37 -19.68 -1.47
N ALA A 296 14.62 -20.99 -1.50
CA ALA A 296 15.34 -21.68 -0.43
C ALA A 296 16.77 -21.14 -0.31
N LEU A 297 17.29 -21.01 0.93
CA LEU A 297 18.59 -20.37 1.17
C LEU A 297 19.73 -21.09 0.44
N GLU A 298 19.66 -22.41 0.25
CA GLU A 298 20.69 -23.18 -0.45
C GLU A 298 20.68 -22.98 -1.97
N ASP A 299 19.70 -22.25 -2.51
CA ASP A 299 19.65 -21.91 -3.94
C ASP A 299 20.03 -20.44 -4.19
N VAL A 300 20.36 -19.70 -3.12
CA VAL A 300 20.78 -18.30 -3.19
C VAL A 300 22.31 -18.21 -3.19
N ASP A 301 22.88 -17.57 -4.21
CA ASP A 301 24.26 -17.11 -4.17
C ASP A 301 24.32 -15.81 -3.35
N LEU A 302 24.59 -15.92 -2.04
CA LEU A 302 24.62 -14.79 -1.12
C LEU A 302 25.64 -13.71 -1.53
N ALA A 303 26.75 -14.09 -2.17
CA ALA A 303 27.76 -13.15 -2.61
C ALA A 303 27.28 -12.34 -3.82
N ALA A 304 26.70 -13.01 -4.81
CA ALA A 304 26.10 -12.35 -5.96
C ALA A 304 24.91 -11.47 -5.57
N GLU A 305 24.03 -11.97 -4.69
CA GLU A 305 22.86 -11.25 -4.19
C GLU A 305 23.28 -9.98 -3.43
N ARG A 306 24.35 -10.05 -2.62
CA ARG A 306 24.89 -8.87 -1.91
C ARG A 306 25.37 -7.77 -2.86
N GLY A 307 25.89 -8.14 -4.02
CA GLY A 307 26.26 -7.17 -5.07
C GLY A 307 25.05 -6.62 -5.83
N ALA A 308 24.06 -7.48 -6.13
CA ALA A 308 22.90 -7.13 -6.94
C ALA A 308 21.82 -6.37 -6.17
N ARG A 309 21.61 -6.69 -4.88
CA ARG A 309 20.55 -6.17 -4.00
C ARG A 309 21.09 -5.83 -2.61
N PRO A 310 22.03 -4.88 -2.49
CA PRO A 310 22.67 -4.56 -1.21
C PRO A 310 21.69 -4.07 -0.13
N GLU A 311 20.52 -3.53 -0.52
CA GLU A 311 19.47 -3.08 0.39
C GLU A 311 18.83 -4.19 1.23
N ARG A 312 18.93 -5.45 0.78
CA ARG A 312 18.43 -6.63 1.49
C ARG A 312 19.36 -7.10 2.61
N PHE A 313 20.50 -6.46 2.75
CA PHE A 313 21.49 -6.79 3.74
C PHE A 313 21.59 -5.66 4.77
N GLY A 314 21.77 -6.06 6.02
CA GLY A 314 22.08 -5.14 7.11
C GLY A 314 22.99 -5.79 8.13
N ARG A 315 23.14 -5.16 9.29
CA ARG A 315 23.89 -5.67 10.42
C ARG A 315 22.97 -5.93 11.60
N TRP A 316 23.26 -6.96 12.37
CA TRP A 316 22.57 -7.23 13.62
C TRP A 316 23.57 -7.29 14.76
N THR A 317 23.14 -6.88 15.95
CA THR A 317 23.88 -7.07 17.20
C THR A 317 22.93 -7.52 18.30
N ALA A 318 23.37 -8.43 19.16
CA ALA A 318 22.59 -8.82 20.33
C ALA A 318 22.57 -7.68 21.37
N LYS A 319 21.41 -7.44 22.00
CA LYS A 319 21.23 -6.44 23.04
C LYS A 319 20.22 -6.94 24.08
N GLY A 320 20.73 -7.36 25.24
CA GLY A 320 19.88 -7.94 26.29
C GLY A 320 19.15 -9.19 25.79
N ALA A 321 17.82 -9.19 25.90
CA ALA A 321 16.94 -10.27 25.39
C ALA A 321 16.47 -10.04 23.93
N GLY A 322 17.03 -9.06 23.23
CA GLY A 322 16.63 -8.69 21.88
C GLY A 322 17.83 -8.41 20.96
N PHE A 323 17.55 -7.73 19.85
CA PHE A 323 18.53 -7.42 18.81
C PHE A 323 18.41 -5.98 18.35
N VAL A 324 19.52 -5.40 17.91
CA VAL A 324 19.54 -4.14 17.15
C VAL A 324 19.82 -4.47 15.70
N LEU A 325 18.92 -4.08 14.80
CA LEU A 325 19.11 -4.21 13.35
C LEU A 325 19.46 -2.86 12.75
N THR A 326 20.56 -2.82 12.02
CA THR A 326 21.02 -1.66 11.27
C THR A 326 20.88 -1.95 9.78
N ASP A 327 19.99 -1.23 9.10
CA ASP A 327 19.75 -1.45 7.67
C ASP A 327 20.93 -1.01 6.79
N GLY A 328 20.87 -1.30 5.49
CA GLY A 328 21.88 -0.88 4.51
C GLY A 328 22.06 0.65 4.39
N ARG A 329 21.18 1.46 5.00
CA ARG A 329 21.27 2.92 5.08
C ARG A 329 21.84 3.41 6.42
N GLY A 330 22.22 2.50 7.31
CA GLY A 330 22.77 2.81 8.63
C GLY A 330 21.72 3.15 9.69
N ARG A 331 20.43 2.92 9.44
CA ARG A 331 19.37 3.18 10.43
C ARG A 331 19.24 1.99 11.38
N ALA A 332 19.44 2.25 12.67
CA ALA A 332 19.30 1.25 13.72
C ALA A 332 17.85 1.18 14.24
N SER A 333 17.39 -0.02 14.58
CA SER A 333 16.10 -0.27 15.22
C SER A 333 16.25 -1.39 16.25
N ASP A 334 15.71 -1.16 17.45
CA ASP A 334 15.69 -2.13 18.54
C ASP A 334 14.49 -3.07 18.40
N TYR A 335 14.71 -4.37 18.56
CA TYR A 335 13.67 -5.40 18.51
C TYR A 335 13.76 -6.30 19.74
N ALA A 336 12.66 -6.42 20.49
CA ALA A 336 12.55 -7.37 21.59
C ALA A 336 12.04 -8.71 21.06
N LEU A 337 12.64 -9.82 21.51
CA LEU A 337 12.20 -11.14 21.06
C LEU A 337 10.86 -11.51 21.70
N GLY A 338 9.88 -11.90 20.89
CA GLY A 338 8.59 -12.41 21.35
C GLY A 338 7.54 -11.35 21.69
N ASP A 339 7.75 -10.08 21.29
CA ASP A 339 6.77 -9.00 21.50
C ASP A 339 5.68 -8.94 20.42
N GLY A 340 5.67 -9.92 19.50
CA GLY A 340 4.76 -10.01 18.35
C GLY A 340 5.25 -9.24 17.11
N SER A 341 6.14 -8.25 17.28
CA SER A 341 6.76 -7.53 16.17
C SER A 341 8.07 -8.17 15.69
N PHE A 342 8.71 -8.95 16.56
CA PHE A 342 9.92 -9.69 16.23
C PHE A 342 9.98 -11.03 16.96
N PHE A 343 10.20 -12.13 16.24
CA PHE A 343 10.21 -13.46 16.85
C PHE A 343 11.05 -14.48 16.08
N ARG A 344 11.35 -15.61 16.73
CA ARG A 344 12.20 -16.66 16.17
C ARG A 344 11.41 -17.52 15.17
N ALA A 345 12.03 -17.83 14.05
CA ALA A 345 11.53 -18.81 13.10
C ALA A 345 12.11 -20.19 13.42
N PHE A 346 11.29 -21.24 13.31
CA PHE A 346 11.73 -22.61 13.59
C PHE A 346 11.77 -23.48 12.34
N PRO A 347 12.81 -24.31 12.17
CA PRO A 347 12.88 -25.24 11.06
C PRO A 347 11.93 -26.42 11.25
N ALA A 348 11.59 -27.10 10.17
CA ALA A 348 11.07 -28.46 10.21
C ALA A 348 12.19 -29.46 10.46
N ALA A 349 11.85 -30.59 11.09
CA ALA A 349 12.76 -31.73 11.12
C ALA A 349 12.95 -32.30 9.70
N SER A 350 14.11 -32.90 9.44
CA SER A 350 14.37 -33.53 8.15
C SER A 350 13.40 -34.68 7.90
N GLY A 351 12.69 -34.65 6.78
CA GLY A 351 11.69 -35.66 6.42
C GLY A 351 10.38 -35.55 7.21
N GLU A 352 10.17 -34.47 7.95
CA GLU A 352 8.95 -34.26 8.73
C GLU A 352 7.71 -34.31 7.84
N ARG A 353 6.66 -34.98 8.33
CA ARG A 353 5.36 -35.08 7.66
C ARG A 353 4.34 -34.21 8.37
N VAL A 354 3.77 -33.29 7.60
CA VAL A 354 2.71 -32.39 8.02
C VAL A 354 1.41 -32.94 7.43
N ALA A 355 0.47 -33.30 8.30
CA ALA A 355 -0.84 -33.82 7.90
C ALA A 355 -1.91 -32.74 8.16
N ARG A 356 -1.79 -31.61 7.46
CA ARG A 356 -2.59 -30.41 7.73
C ARG A 356 -2.73 -29.53 6.50
N ALA A 357 -3.86 -28.85 6.44
CA ALA A 357 -4.14 -27.84 5.44
C ALA A 357 -3.93 -26.42 6.01
N TYR A 358 -3.29 -25.57 5.22
CA TYR A 358 -3.01 -24.18 5.54
C TYR A 358 -3.54 -23.27 4.45
N ARG A 359 -4.08 -22.14 4.84
CA ARG A 359 -4.57 -21.10 3.94
C ARG A 359 -3.95 -19.76 4.27
N ARG A 360 -3.78 -18.96 3.23
CA ARG A 360 -3.53 -17.53 3.32
C ARG A 360 -4.62 -16.82 2.57
N LEU A 361 -5.30 -15.90 3.25
CA LEU A 361 -6.12 -14.91 2.58
C LEU A 361 -5.27 -13.66 2.36
N SER A 362 -5.11 -13.27 1.11
CA SER A 362 -4.43 -12.03 0.73
C SER A 362 -5.32 -11.28 -0.24
N GLY A 363 -5.05 -10.01 -0.52
CA GLY A 363 -5.76 -9.32 -1.59
C GLY A 363 -5.68 -7.82 -1.43
N GLY A 364 -6.64 -7.12 -2.01
CA GLY A 364 -6.71 -5.66 -2.06
C GLY A 364 -8.15 -5.19 -2.15
N GLY A 365 -8.36 -3.89 -2.25
CA GLY A 365 -9.68 -3.28 -2.35
C GLY A 365 -9.73 -2.00 -1.54
N ASN A 366 -10.92 -1.52 -1.25
CA ASN A 366 -11.11 -0.33 -0.44
C ASN A 366 -12.34 -0.41 0.48
N THR A 367 -12.97 -1.59 0.61
CA THR A 367 -14.08 -1.79 1.55
C THR A 367 -13.72 -1.39 2.98
N ALA A 368 -12.48 -1.63 3.42
CA ALA A 368 -11.98 -1.19 4.72
C ALA A 368 -11.84 0.34 4.84
N LEU A 369 -11.80 1.06 3.72
CA LEU A 369 -11.70 2.52 3.64
C LEU A 369 -13.05 3.15 3.23
N GLY A 370 -14.16 2.45 3.48
CA GLY A 370 -15.51 2.91 3.22
C GLY A 370 -15.93 2.84 1.75
N GLY A 371 -15.32 1.95 0.97
CA GLY A 371 -15.73 1.68 -0.40
C GLY A 371 -16.48 0.37 -0.62
N ASP A 372 -16.74 0.04 -1.88
CA ASP A 372 -17.57 -1.09 -2.30
C ASP A 372 -16.78 -2.23 -2.95
N VAL A 373 -15.47 -2.08 -3.22
CA VAL A 373 -14.65 -3.10 -3.88
C VAL A 373 -13.79 -3.88 -2.89
N ALA A 374 -13.91 -5.22 -2.95
CA ALA A 374 -12.98 -6.16 -2.29
C ALA A 374 -12.48 -7.20 -3.28
N ILE A 375 -11.16 -7.40 -3.34
CA ILE A 375 -10.48 -8.47 -4.07
C ILE A 375 -9.79 -9.37 -3.06
N ALA A 376 -10.22 -10.61 -2.98
CA ALA A 376 -9.63 -11.66 -2.17
C ALA A 376 -8.93 -12.69 -3.04
N VAL A 377 -7.73 -13.07 -2.64
CA VAL A 377 -6.90 -14.13 -3.20
C VAL A 377 -6.59 -15.08 -2.06
N GLU A 378 -7.25 -16.22 -2.07
CA GLU A 378 -6.93 -17.35 -1.21
C GLU A 378 -5.84 -18.19 -1.87
N SER A 379 -4.82 -18.53 -1.11
CA SER A 379 -3.84 -19.56 -1.46
C SER A 379 -3.90 -20.65 -0.40
N ARG A 380 -3.92 -21.92 -0.80
CA ARG A 380 -4.05 -23.06 0.09
C ARG A 380 -3.00 -24.12 -0.21
N TYR A 381 -2.43 -24.69 0.84
CA TYR A 381 -1.64 -25.92 0.79
C TYR A 381 -2.34 -26.98 1.63
N ASP A 382 -2.48 -28.18 1.09
CA ASP A 382 -3.01 -29.35 1.76
C ASP A 382 -1.87 -30.37 1.87
N PHE A 383 -1.19 -30.43 3.02
CA PHE A 383 -0.12 -31.40 3.23
C PHE A 383 -0.69 -32.68 3.84
N HIS A 384 -0.30 -33.83 3.29
CA HIS A 384 -0.73 -35.14 3.75
C HIS A 384 0.41 -35.91 4.44
N ALA A 385 0.03 -36.84 5.32
CA ALA A 385 0.96 -37.66 6.10
C ALA A 385 1.83 -38.57 5.22
N ASP A 386 1.34 -38.96 4.05
CA ASP A 386 2.04 -39.79 3.06
C ASP A 386 3.11 -39.01 2.27
N GLY A 387 3.27 -37.71 2.55
CA GLY A 387 4.21 -36.85 1.84
C GLY A 387 3.66 -36.31 0.52
N SER A 388 2.37 -36.51 0.21
CA SER A 388 1.72 -35.81 -0.90
C SER A 388 1.23 -34.42 -0.47
N TYR A 389 1.10 -33.51 -1.42
CA TYR A 389 0.48 -32.21 -1.20
C TYR A 389 -0.52 -31.85 -2.30
N GLY A 390 -1.56 -31.13 -1.92
CA GLY A 390 -2.41 -30.33 -2.80
C GLY A 390 -2.06 -28.86 -2.66
N ARG A 391 -2.20 -28.11 -3.76
CA ARG A 391 -2.10 -26.66 -3.79
C ARG A 391 -3.29 -26.10 -4.54
N GLY A 392 -4.08 -25.32 -3.82
CA GLY A 392 -5.29 -24.69 -4.32
C GLY A 392 -5.21 -23.18 -4.22
N GLY A 393 -6.19 -22.52 -4.82
CA GLY A 393 -6.39 -21.11 -4.60
C GLY A 393 -7.65 -20.62 -5.29
N SER A 394 -8.23 -19.57 -4.73
CA SER A 394 -9.38 -18.90 -5.30
C SER A 394 -9.10 -17.41 -5.39
N VAL A 395 -9.57 -16.78 -6.46
CA VAL A 395 -9.60 -15.33 -6.58
C VAL A 395 -11.06 -14.93 -6.66
N GLY A 396 -11.50 -14.10 -5.71
CA GLY A 396 -12.82 -13.52 -5.67
C GLY A 396 -12.71 -12.00 -5.73
N ALA A 397 -13.51 -11.36 -6.57
CA ALA A 397 -13.72 -9.92 -6.55
C ALA A 397 -15.20 -9.65 -6.34
N THR A 398 -15.52 -8.75 -5.42
CA THR A 398 -16.90 -8.32 -5.14
C THR A 398 -16.98 -6.81 -5.18
N ASN A 399 -18.06 -6.30 -5.76
CA ASN A 399 -18.51 -4.93 -5.68
C ASN A 399 -19.93 -4.96 -5.08
N SER A 400 -20.15 -4.31 -3.93
CA SER A 400 -21.44 -4.35 -3.23
C SER A 400 -22.55 -3.52 -3.90
N GLY A 401 -22.21 -2.67 -4.87
CA GLY A 401 -23.16 -1.78 -5.54
C GLY A 401 -23.69 -0.66 -4.65
N ALA A 402 -23.13 -0.47 -3.45
CA ALA A 402 -23.61 0.53 -2.49
C ALA A 402 -23.54 1.97 -3.06
N SER A 403 -22.66 2.22 -4.04
CA SER A 403 -22.51 3.51 -4.70
C SER A 403 -23.17 3.58 -6.10
N THR A 404 -23.35 2.44 -6.78
CA THR A 404 -23.83 2.37 -8.17
C THR A 404 -25.24 1.79 -8.32
N GLY A 405 -25.81 1.22 -7.25
CA GLY A 405 -27.07 0.49 -7.26
C GLY A 405 -27.00 -0.93 -7.84
N VAL A 406 -25.82 -1.38 -8.33
CA VAL A 406 -25.64 -2.70 -8.96
C VAL A 406 -24.42 -3.39 -8.38
N GLY A 407 -24.65 -4.49 -7.64
CA GLY A 407 -23.58 -5.35 -7.12
C GLY A 407 -23.09 -6.35 -8.16
N THR A 408 -21.78 -6.62 -8.18
CA THR A 408 -21.18 -7.63 -9.06
C THR A 408 -20.19 -8.51 -8.28
N ALA A 409 -20.21 -9.82 -8.54
CA ALA A 409 -19.28 -10.77 -7.96
C ALA A 409 -18.67 -11.63 -9.06
N ILE A 410 -17.35 -11.80 -9.04
CA ILE A 410 -16.60 -12.62 -9.99
C ILE A 410 -15.67 -13.53 -9.18
N GLY A 411 -15.73 -14.84 -9.44
CA GLY A 411 -14.89 -15.83 -8.78
C GLY A 411 -14.19 -16.72 -9.79
N ARG A 412 -12.90 -16.98 -9.58
CA ARG A 412 -12.14 -17.98 -10.34
C ARG A 412 -11.37 -18.86 -9.37
N ARG A 413 -11.58 -20.18 -9.47
CA ARG A 413 -10.73 -21.18 -8.79
C ARG A 413 -9.56 -21.53 -9.69
N ARG A 414 -8.35 -21.60 -9.13
CA ARG A 414 -7.22 -22.24 -9.82
C ARG A 414 -7.47 -23.75 -9.83
N ALA A 415 -7.06 -24.39 -10.92
CA ALA A 415 -7.00 -25.84 -10.96
C ALA A 415 -6.07 -26.31 -9.82
N PRO A 416 -6.45 -27.33 -9.04
CA PRO A 416 -5.59 -27.89 -8.02
C PRO A 416 -4.31 -28.42 -8.67
N GLU A 417 -3.17 -27.96 -8.18
CA GLU A 417 -1.85 -28.50 -8.46
C GLU A 417 -1.50 -29.46 -7.32
N GLY A 418 -0.76 -30.53 -7.59
CA GLY A 418 -0.40 -31.49 -6.55
C GLY A 418 0.81 -32.33 -6.91
N GLY A 419 1.34 -33.02 -5.90
CA GLY A 419 2.53 -33.84 -6.03
C GLY A 419 3.04 -34.30 -4.68
N HIS A 420 4.35 -34.42 -4.54
CA HIS A 420 5.03 -34.78 -3.29
C HIS A 420 5.79 -33.61 -2.70
N TYR A 421 5.88 -33.58 -1.37
CA TYR A 421 6.68 -32.59 -0.67
C TYR A 421 7.72 -33.24 0.24
N ALA A 422 8.79 -32.49 0.49
CA ALA A 422 9.78 -32.79 1.50
C ALA A 422 10.10 -31.52 2.28
N LEU A 423 10.22 -31.67 3.59
CA LEU A 423 10.70 -30.64 4.48
C LEU A 423 12.09 -31.02 4.97
N ASP A 424 13.00 -30.07 4.90
CA ASP A 424 14.33 -30.20 5.51
C ASP A 424 14.78 -28.83 5.98
N ARG A 425 15.02 -28.70 7.28
CA ARG A 425 15.36 -27.41 7.93
C ARG A 425 14.34 -26.32 7.58
N HIS A 426 14.79 -25.25 6.93
CA HIS A 426 13.98 -24.13 6.48
C HIS A 426 13.69 -24.21 4.97
N THR A 427 13.58 -25.42 4.43
CA THR A 427 13.37 -25.65 3.00
C THR A 427 12.17 -26.57 2.78
N LEU A 428 11.22 -26.08 1.99
CA LEU A 428 10.12 -26.85 1.43
C LEU A 428 10.45 -27.19 -0.03
N THR A 429 10.59 -28.47 -0.32
CA THR A 429 10.71 -28.96 -1.69
C THR A 429 9.37 -29.49 -2.16
N LEU A 430 8.86 -28.94 -3.25
CA LEU A 430 7.63 -29.37 -3.94
C LEU A 430 8.01 -30.06 -5.24
N ILE A 431 7.58 -31.30 -5.41
CA ILE A 431 7.79 -32.12 -6.60
C ILE A 431 6.43 -32.36 -7.22
N THR A 432 6.15 -31.71 -8.34
CA THR A 432 4.88 -31.84 -9.05
C THR A 432 4.74 -33.20 -9.73
N ALA A 433 3.52 -33.56 -10.14
CA ALA A 433 3.26 -34.84 -10.83
C ALA A 433 4.05 -35.02 -12.15
N ASP A 434 4.47 -33.93 -12.79
CA ASP A 434 5.33 -33.96 -13.98
C ASP A 434 6.83 -34.00 -13.64
N GLY A 435 7.17 -34.19 -12.36
CA GLY A 435 8.53 -34.28 -11.82
C GLY A 435 9.29 -32.96 -11.72
N ARG A 436 8.70 -31.82 -12.11
CA ARG A 436 9.33 -30.52 -11.85
C ARG A 436 9.42 -30.28 -10.34
N THR A 437 10.58 -29.81 -9.93
CA THR A 437 10.91 -29.53 -8.53
C THR A 437 10.98 -28.01 -8.30
N ARG A 438 10.43 -27.55 -7.18
CA ARG A 438 10.55 -26.17 -6.69
C ARG A 438 10.96 -26.20 -5.22
N ARG A 439 12.00 -25.43 -4.88
CA ARG A 439 12.50 -25.31 -3.51
C ARG A 439 12.19 -23.92 -2.99
N LEU A 440 11.59 -23.86 -1.82
CA LEU A 440 11.08 -22.64 -1.19
C LEU A 440 11.64 -22.52 0.21
N PHE A 441 11.85 -21.28 0.66
CA PHE A 441 12.06 -21.04 2.08
C PHE A 441 10.83 -21.51 2.88
N PHE A 442 11.06 -22.11 4.04
CA PHE A 442 10.04 -22.63 4.93
C PHE A 442 10.39 -22.30 6.38
N ALA A 443 9.38 -21.99 7.19
CA ALA A 443 9.54 -21.99 8.63
C ALA A 443 8.22 -22.21 9.36
N TYR A 444 8.31 -22.70 10.59
CA TYR A 444 7.27 -22.55 11.59
C TYR A 444 7.40 -21.21 12.31
N GLY A 445 6.24 -20.66 12.70
CA GLY A 445 6.17 -19.53 13.60
C GLY A 445 6.62 -19.88 15.01
N SER A 446 6.51 -18.90 15.90
CA SER A 446 6.73 -19.11 17.33
C SER A 446 5.56 -18.65 18.17
N GLN A 447 5.38 -19.29 19.31
CA GLN A 447 4.40 -18.95 20.34
C GLN A 447 5.04 -18.95 21.73
N LYS A 448 4.36 -18.33 22.71
CA LYS A 448 4.75 -18.25 24.14
C LYS A 448 6.06 -17.50 24.41
N ASN A 449 6.39 -17.39 25.71
CA ASN A 449 7.66 -16.87 26.22
C ASN A 449 8.17 -17.82 27.33
N PRO A 450 9.28 -18.56 27.14
CA PRO A 450 10.20 -18.52 26.01
C PRO A 450 9.59 -19.03 24.68
N PRO A 451 10.15 -18.65 23.52
CA PRO A 451 9.60 -19.04 22.22
C PRO A 451 9.62 -20.56 22.00
N GLU A 452 8.46 -21.12 21.67
CA GLU A 452 8.26 -22.51 21.25
C GLU A 452 7.75 -22.56 19.80
N ILE A 453 7.90 -23.70 19.12
CA ILE A 453 7.39 -23.92 17.76
C ILE A 453 5.87 -23.73 17.74
N ASP A 454 5.39 -22.88 16.84
CA ASP A 454 3.96 -22.80 16.47
C ASP A 454 3.74 -23.52 15.14
N ARG A 455 3.09 -24.69 15.21
CA ARG A 455 2.76 -25.51 14.03
C ARG A 455 1.47 -25.05 13.35
N GLU A 456 0.74 -24.12 13.94
CA GLU A 456 -0.46 -23.55 13.35
C GLU A 456 -0.10 -22.46 12.33
N MET A 457 1.03 -21.77 12.54
CA MET A 457 1.54 -20.74 11.62
C MET A 457 2.75 -21.24 10.85
N ILE A 458 2.63 -21.35 9.53
CA ILE A 458 3.75 -21.66 8.64
C ILE A 458 4.07 -20.49 7.72
N PHE A 459 5.32 -20.45 7.29
CA PHE A 459 5.84 -19.51 6.32
C PHE A 459 6.33 -20.32 5.13
N VAL A 460 5.84 -19.97 3.94
CA VAL A 460 6.27 -20.58 2.69
C VAL A 460 6.70 -19.44 1.77
N GLY A 461 8.01 -19.30 1.62
CA GLY A 461 8.63 -18.13 1.03
C GLY A 461 8.46 -16.88 1.90
N ASP A 462 7.99 -15.81 1.27
CA ASP A 462 7.68 -14.51 1.88
C ASP A 462 6.24 -14.43 2.46
N ALA A 463 5.52 -15.55 2.52
CA ALA A 463 4.09 -15.58 2.82
C ALA A 463 3.76 -16.41 4.06
N VAL A 464 2.95 -15.83 4.95
CA VAL A 464 2.33 -16.51 6.10
C VAL A 464 1.08 -17.28 5.70
N PHE A 465 0.94 -18.48 6.23
CA PHE A 465 -0.27 -19.28 6.18
C PHE A 465 -0.67 -19.73 7.59
N SER A 466 -1.97 -19.75 7.84
CA SER A 466 -2.59 -20.25 9.06
C SER A 466 -3.43 -21.50 8.74
N PRO A 467 -3.92 -22.26 9.73
CA PRO A 467 -4.70 -23.46 9.47
C PRO A 467 -5.96 -23.13 8.67
N SER A 468 -6.33 -24.00 7.74
CA SER A 468 -7.66 -23.97 7.17
C SER A 468 -8.57 -24.80 8.08
N ASP A 469 -9.40 -24.13 8.87
CA ASP A 469 -10.45 -24.76 9.68
C ASP A 469 -11.39 -25.65 8.83
#